data_AF-A0A6C0LB25-F1
#
_entry.id   AF-A0A6C0LB25-F1
#
_cell.length_a   1.000
_cell.length_b   1.000
_cell.length_c   1.000
_cell.angle_alpha   90.00
_cell.angle_beta   90.00
_cell.angle_gamma   90.00
#
_symmetry.space_group_name_H-M   'P 1'
#
loop_
_entity.id
_entity.type
_entity.pdbx_description
1 polymer ?
#
loop_
_entity_poly.entity_id
_entity_poly.type
_entity_poly.pdbx_seq_one_letter_code
_entity_poly.pdbx_strand_id
1 'polypeptide(L)'
;MASQGSIGRVERIENITLITIPAGTILFRGIRIPEDPLAFYTDYLGTPVDGALCLKPTHNVFFYAHPLVSFGVHQVGGTYDAMQVVVLVKDVQVICLMRPSALVRGSPKGFPSSAPIQRCSLFKESCTDLTEKEIDALSYDNCLLPSYQRSSGTRGWMAIANMDSIEPAAKPGFEGTMAPYLKGLEKRFPGVGSLLTASTYTDATRAERGKQPRNGFPEVVLYPYATAPSDTNLYQQCTSETMAMALLAKHAKNDNLLYLPLATVTQSGVVDMVSGHFSFGRLKVQGQKPDQTNQTKVEKNLLGYLNMAMRNGLRVPYYGNGAISFDKRTGFYVLPQVASSKATLIPMDSKDPKMRPVVYETMRKYLVTVRNPDSTFAFARPAVAPVFRAVGISLPKDMYEYVKGSVASAPSLAQPSQQLQQSKTQKAGQRTTRRVQRTTSPLVRYANTVTNLWKIHAKNKATM
;
A
#
# COMPACT_ATOMS: atom_id res chain seq x y z
N MET A 1 -9.87 0.27 65.84
CA MET A 1 -9.19 -0.53 64.81
C MET A 1 -9.59 0.04 63.46
N ALA A 2 -8.78 0.93 62.88
CA ALA A 2 -9.01 1.50 61.55
C ALA A 2 -8.17 0.70 60.55
N SER A 3 -8.83 0.16 59.53
CA SER A 3 -8.18 -0.56 58.44
C SER A 3 -7.38 0.42 57.58
N GLN A 4 -6.07 0.22 57.55
CA GLN A 4 -5.20 0.91 56.59
C GLN A 4 -5.53 0.38 55.19
N GLY A 5 -6.22 1.21 54.41
CA GLY A 5 -6.39 1.00 52.99
C GLY A 5 -5.04 1.06 52.30
N SER A 6 -4.67 -0.02 51.62
CA SER A 6 -3.51 -0.07 50.74
C SER A 6 -3.70 0.93 49.59
N ILE A 7 -3.06 2.09 49.69
CA ILE A 7 -2.90 3.02 48.57
C ILE A 7 -2.10 2.28 47.51
N GLY A 8 -2.78 1.88 46.43
CA GLY A 8 -2.18 1.23 45.28
C GLY A 8 -1.01 2.08 44.78
N ARG A 9 0.16 1.47 44.72
CA ARG A 9 1.38 2.04 44.17
C ARG A 9 1.08 2.41 42.70
N VAL A 10 0.92 3.69 42.41
CA VAL A 10 0.90 4.20 41.04
C VAL A 10 2.31 3.97 40.50
N GLU A 11 2.52 2.85 39.81
CA GLU A 11 3.74 2.64 39.05
C GLU A 11 3.84 3.80 38.06
N ARG A 12 4.81 4.69 38.25
CA ARG A 12 5.11 5.72 37.28
C ARG A 12 5.45 5.02 35.98
N ILE A 13 4.86 5.49 34.89
CA ILE A 13 5.19 5.08 33.52
C ILE A 13 6.56 5.70 33.17
N GLU A 14 7.61 5.33 33.89
CA GLU A 14 8.89 6.05 33.89
C GLU A 14 9.82 5.64 32.74
N ASN A 15 9.48 4.60 31.96
CA ASN A 15 10.37 4.06 30.92
C ASN A 15 9.66 3.77 29.60
N ILE A 16 9.06 4.80 28.98
CA ILE A 16 8.66 4.70 27.57
C ILE A 16 9.90 4.94 26.69
N THR A 17 10.24 3.95 25.86
CA THR A 17 11.30 4.11 24.86
C THR A 17 10.74 4.84 23.64
N LEU A 18 11.32 5.98 23.30
CA LEU A 18 11.03 6.70 22.07
C LEU A 18 12.11 6.40 21.03
N ILE A 19 11.71 6.21 19.78
CA ILE A 19 12.64 6.15 18.65
C ILE A 19 12.18 7.09 17.54
N THR A 20 13.10 7.47 16.67
CA THR A 20 12.82 8.26 15.47
C THR A 20 12.87 7.36 14.25
N ILE A 21 11.78 7.30 13.50
CA ILE A 21 11.75 6.74 12.16
C ILE A 21 12.08 7.89 11.19
N PRO A 22 13.18 7.82 10.43
CA PRO A 22 13.62 8.94 9.62
C PRO A 22 12.70 9.20 8.41
N ALA A 23 12.71 10.45 7.93
CA ALA A 23 12.18 10.76 6.62
C ALA A 23 12.82 9.86 5.54
N GLY A 24 12.07 9.55 4.49
CA GLY A 24 12.46 8.63 3.44
C GLY A 24 12.25 7.16 3.76
N THR A 25 11.90 6.78 5.00
CA THR A 25 11.47 5.41 5.28
C THR A 25 10.22 5.05 4.48
N ILE A 26 10.23 3.87 3.87
CA ILE A 26 9.10 3.32 3.11
C ILE A 26 8.32 2.37 4.00
N LEU A 27 7.01 2.53 3.98
CA LEU A 27 6.06 1.75 4.76
C LEU A 27 5.02 1.10 3.84
N PHE A 28 4.49 -0.03 4.28
CA PHE A 28 3.62 -0.88 3.49
C PHE A 28 2.31 -1.12 4.22
N ARG A 29 1.18 -0.93 3.54
CA ARG A 29 -0.14 -1.13 4.13
C ARG A 29 -0.97 -2.06 3.26
N GLY A 30 -1.31 -3.23 3.82
CA GLY A 30 -2.35 -4.07 3.25
C GLY A 30 -3.68 -3.32 3.33
N ILE A 31 -4.36 -3.19 2.20
CA ILE A 31 -5.69 -2.59 2.13
C ILE A 31 -6.67 -3.58 1.49
N ARG A 32 -7.92 -3.47 1.91
CA ARG A 32 -9.05 -3.99 1.15
C ARG A 32 -9.59 -2.84 0.32
N ILE A 33 -9.66 -3.00 -1.00
CA ILE A 33 -10.19 -1.96 -1.87
C ILE A 33 -11.66 -1.73 -1.47
N PRO A 34 -12.02 -0.51 -1.01
CA PRO A 34 -13.36 -0.25 -0.52
C PRO A 34 -14.38 -0.20 -1.67
N GLU A 35 -15.66 -0.35 -1.33
CA GLU A 35 -16.74 -0.09 -2.29
C GLU A 35 -17.01 1.42 -2.42
N ASP A 36 -16.95 2.14 -1.31
CA ASP A 36 -17.05 3.61 -1.27
C ASP A 36 -15.70 4.26 -1.69
N PRO A 37 -15.69 5.07 -2.76
CA PRO A 37 -14.49 5.82 -3.16
C PRO A 37 -13.93 6.73 -2.07
N LEU A 38 -14.76 7.31 -1.20
CA LEU A 38 -14.28 8.18 -0.12
C LEU A 38 -13.51 7.40 0.94
N ALA A 39 -13.92 6.15 1.20
CA ALA A 39 -13.23 5.29 2.16
C ALA A 39 -11.78 4.97 1.75
N PHE A 40 -11.42 5.11 0.47
CA PHE A 40 -10.02 4.97 0.00
C PHE A 40 -9.08 6.03 0.61
N TYR A 41 -9.63 7.17 1.03
CA TYR A 41 -8.88 8.29 1.60
C TYR A 41 -8.85 8.27 3.14
N THR A 42 -9.44 7.25 3.77
CA THR A 42 -9.61 7.18 5.23
C THR A 42 -8.30 7.31 5.99
N ASP A 43 -7.24 6.68 5.49
CA ASP A 43 -5.90 6.69 6.09
C ASP A 43 -5.25 8.09 6.13
N TYR A 44 -5.85 9.09 5.50
CA TYR A 44 -5.30 10.44 5.44
C TYR A 44 -6.28 11.50 5.92
N LEU A 45 -7.58 11.29 5.69
CA LEU A 45 -8.62 12.28 5.94
C LEU A 45 -9.64 11.84 7.00
N GLY A 46 -9.58 10.59 7.45
CA GLY A 46 -10.54 10.03 8.39
C GLY A 46 -11.76 9.39 7.72
N THR A 47 -12.68 8.88 8.53
CA THR A 47 -13.81 8.05 8.09
C THR A 47 -14.90 8.91 7.42
N PRO A 48 -15.47 8.50 6.27
CA PRO A 48 -16.63 9.17 5.68
C PRO A 48 -17.86 9.09 6.60
N VAL A 49 -18.49 10.24 6.88
CA VAL A 49 -19.71 10.37 7.70
C VAL A 49 -20.56 11.52 7.15
N ASP A 50 -21.80 11.25 6.74
CA ASP A 50 -22.82 12.26 6.40
C ASP A 50 -22.33 13.43 5.53
N GLY A 51 -21.65 13.13 4.41
CA GLY A 51 -21.14 14.15 3.49
C GLY A 51 -19.87 14.86 3.96
N ALA A 52 -19.25 14.40 5.04
CA ALA A 52 -17.97 14.85 5.55
C ALA A 52 -16.99 13.67 5.71
N LEU A 53 -15.73 13.99 5.95
CA LEU A 53 -14.70 13.09 6.45
C LEU A 53 -14.38 13.49 7.89
N CYS A 54 -14.40 12.52 8.79
CA CYS A 54 -14.17 12.69 10.22
C CYS A 54 -12.85 12.04 10.63
N LEU A 55 -11.89 12.87 11.05
CA LEU A 55 -10.60 12.43 11.56
C LEU A 55 -10.58 12.53 13.09
N LYS A 56 -10.50 11.37 13.76
CA LYS A 56 -10.40 11.29 15.22
C LYS A 56 -9.01 11.74 15.71
N PRO A 57 -8.90 12.29 16.93
CA PRO A 57 -7.60 12.66 17.49
C PRO A 57 -6.70 11.44 17.81
N THR A 58 -7.31 10.26 17.90
CA THR A 58 -6.68 8.95 18.10
C THR A 58 -6.64 8.10 16.83
N HIS A 59 -6.84 8.71 15.66
CA HIS A 59 -6.83 7.99 14.40
C HIS A 59 -5.48 7.29 14.16
N ASN A 60 -5.54 5.98 13.93
CA ASN A 60 -4.38 5.12 13.77
C ASN A 60 -4.35 4.56 12.36
N VAL A 61 -3.22 4.75 11.67
CA VAL A 61 -2.97 4.11 10.39
C VAL A 61 -1.85 3.11 10.55
N PHE A 62 -2.16 1.84 10.26
CA PHE A 62 -1.27 0.71 10.47
C PHE A 62 -0.45 0.43 9.21
N PHE A 63 0.85 0.28 9.40
CA PHE A 63 1.83 -0.06 8.39
C PHE A 63 2.73 -1.20 8.84
N TYR A 64 3.36 -1.85 7.87
CA TYR A 64 4.45 -2.81 8.04
C TYR A 64 5.74 -2.21 7.48
N ALA A 65 6.87 -2.58 8.08
CA ALA A 65 8.20 -2.26 7.56
C ALA A 65 8.53 -3.01 6.25
N HIS A 66 7.82 -4.11 5.99
CA HIS A 66 8.10 -5.02 4.88
C HIS A 66 6.88 -5.24 3.97
N PRO A 67 7.11 -5.36 2.65
CA PRO A 67 6.07 -5.37 1.62
C PRO A 67 5.11 -6.56 1.69
N LEU A 68 5.59 -7.71 2.15
CA LEU A 68 4.86 -8.98 2.02
C LEU A 68 4.22 -9.43 3.34
N VAL A 69 4.59 -8.80 4.45
CA VAL A 69 4.17 -9.22 5.80
C VAL A 69 2.66 -9.18 5.95
N SER A 70 1.97 -8.17 5.41
CA SER A 70 0.51 -8.05 5.52
C SER A 70 -0.24 -9.26 4.97
N PHE A 71 0.33 -10.07 4.09
CA PHE A 71 -0.36 -11.24 3.56
C PHE A 71 -0.20 -12.50 4.42
N GLY A 72 0.75 -12.48 5.36
CA GLY A 72 0.95 -13.53 6.36
C GLY A 72 0.18 -13.30 7.67
N VAL A 73 -0.42 -12.13 7.84
CA VAL A 73 -1.16 -11.79 9.07
C VAL A 73 -2.59 -12.29 8.99
N HIS A 74 -3.07 -12.82 10.11
CA HIS A 74 -4.38 -13.46 10.20
C HIS A 74 -4.58 -14.46 9.03
N GLN A 75 -5.83 -14.78 8.69
CA GLN A 75 -6.15 -15.71 7.60
C GLN A 75 -5.35 -15.39 6.33
N VAL A 76 -4.35 -16.22 6.01
CA VAL A 76 -3.40 -15.98 4.91
C VAL A 76 -4.17 -15.79 3.61
N GLY A 77 -3.93 -14.66 2.94
CA GLY A 77 -4.60 -14.30 1.68
C GLY A 77 -6.07 -13.91 1.75
N GLY A 78 -6.70 -14.02 2.93
CA GLY A 78 -8.11 -13.69 3.13
C GLY A 78 -8.37 -12.23 3.51
N THR A 79 -7.32 -11.48 3.87
CA THR A 79 -7.50 -10.16 4.51
C THR A 79 -7.39 -8.98 3.54
N TYR A 80 -6.41 -9.00 2.64
CA TYR A 80 -6.07 -7.85 1.78
C TYR A 80 -5.98 -8.26 0.31
N ASP A 81 -6.45 -7.38 -0.58
CA ASP A 81 -6.44 -7.56 -2.04
C ASP A 81 -5.51 -6.56 -2.75
N ALA A 82 -4.96 -5.60 -2.02
CA ALA A 82 -3.96 -4.66 -2.51
C ALA A 82 -2.95 -4.25 -1.43
N MET A 83 -1.85 -3.69 -1.89
CA MET A 83 -0.78 -3.14 -1.05
C MET A 83 -0.56 -1.68 -1.40
N GLN A 84 -0.72 -0.78 -0.44
CA GLN A 84 -0.29 0.59 -0.57
C GLN A 84 1.15 0.75 -0.10
N VAL A 85 1.98 1.38 -0.92
CA VAL A 85 3.35 1.74 -0.60
C VAL A 85 3.40 3.24 -0.33
N VAL A 86 3.90 3.65 0.82
CA VAL A 86 4.02 5.05 1.21
C VAL A 86 5.46 5.37 1.60
N VAL A 87 5.83 6.65 1.56
CA VAL A 87 7.11 7.15 2.05
C VAL A 87 6.88 8.19 3.14
N LEU A 88 7.61 8.09 4.24
CA LEU A 88 7.66 9.14 5.25
C LEU A 88 8.34 10.36 4.65
N VAL A 89 7.72 11.53 4.76
CA VAL A 89 8.30 12.81 4.30
C VAL A 89 8.91 13.62 5.44
N LYS A 90 8.79 13.13 6.67
CA LYS A 90 9.29 13.76 7.90
C LYS A 90 9.88 12.70 8.82
N ASP A 91 10.80 13.14 9.68
CA ASP A 91 11.21 12.34 10.83
C ASP A 91 10.03 12.21 11.79
N VAL A 92 9.73 10.99 12.22
CA VAL A 92 8.59 10.71 13.10
C VAL A 92 9.06 10.09 14.39
N GLN A 93 8.73 10.72 15.51
CA GLN A 93 8.94 10.13 16.83
C GLN A 93 7.79 9.18 17.16
N VAL A 94 8.15 7.94 17.54
CA VAL A 94 7.20 6.89 17.91
C VAL A 94 7.58 6.24 19.24
N ILE A 95 6.57 5.77 19.96
CA ILE A 95 6.77 4.89 21.11
C ILE A 95 7.17 3.50 20.62
N CYS A 96 8.33 3.00 21.07
CA CYS A 96 8.81 1.66 20.77
C CYS A 96 8.37 0.67 21.85
N LEU A 97 7.61 -0.35 21.46
CA LEU A 97 7.14 -1.47 22.30
C LEU A 97 7.84 -2.78 21.88
N MET A 98 9.12 -2.68 21.53
CA MET A 98 9.98 -3.74 21.03
C MET A 98 11.39 -3.51 21.55
N ARG A 99 12.27 -4.52 21.52
CA ARG A 99 13.64 -4.32 22.04
C ARG A 99 14.32 -3.13 21.36
N PRO A 100 15.01 -2.26 22.13
CA PRO A 100 15.42 -2.45 23.53
C PRO A 100 14.36 -2.10 24.59
N SER A 101 13.17 -1.62 24.22
CA SER A 101 12.09 -1.35 25.17
C SER A 101 11.71 -2.59 25.97
N ALA A 102 11.46 -2.43 27.27
CA ALA A 102 10.92 -3.48 28.13
C ALA A 102 9.40 -3.70 27.93
N LEU A 103 8.76 -2.82 27.17
CA LEU A 103 7.33 -2.88 26.88
C LEU A 103 7.04 -3.75 25.64
N VAL A 104 5.81 -4.24 25.55
CA VAL A 104 5.28 -5.02 24.42
C VAL A 104 3.91 -4.47 24.02
N ARG A 105 3.37 -4.88 22.85
CA ARG A 105 2.04 -4.40 22.38
C ARG A 105 0.94 -4.51 23.43
N GLY A 106 0.98 -5.53 24.29
CA GLY A 106 -0.02 -5.76 25.34
C GLY A 106 0.17 -4.95 26.63
N SER A 107 1.34 -4.33 26.85
CA SER A 107 1.64 -3.58 28.08
C SER A 107 0.63 -2.46 28.39
N PRO A 108 0.15 -1.67 27.40
CA PRO A 108 -0.78 -0.57 27.66
C PRO A 108 -2.14 -0.98 28.25
N LYS A 109 -2.48 -2.29 28.28
CA LYS A 109 -3.69 -2.78 28.96
C LYS A 109 -3.70 -2.45 30.47
N GLY A 110 -2.53 -2.43 31.11
CA GLY A 110 -2.39 -2.19 32.55
C GLY A 110 -2.08 -0.74 32.91
N PHE A 111 -1.97 0.15 31.93
CA PHE A 111 -1.58 1.53 32.18
C PHE A 111 -2.76 2.37 32.68
N PRO A 112 -2.51 3.39 33.54
CA PRO A 112 -3.54 4.33 33.96
C PRO A 112 -4.03 5.18 32.77
N SER A 113 -5.21 5.80 32.89
CA SER A 113 -5.81 6.61 31.82
C SER A 113 -5.03 7.87 31.43
N SER A 114 -4.10 8.30 32.29
CA SER A 114 -3.19 9.41 32.02
C SER A 114 -1.94 8.99 31.23
N ALA A 115 -1.83 7.73 30.84
CA ALA A 115 -0.67 7.20 30.14
C ALA A 115 -0.55 7.79 28.72
N PRO A 116 0.69 8.02 28.24
CA PRO A 116 0.93 8.44 26.85
C PRO A 116 0.32 7.54 25.78
N ILE A 117 0.19 6.25 26.09
CA ILE A 117 -0.38 5.21 25.23
C ILE A 117 -1.32 4.35 26.06
N GLN A 118 -2.51 4.06 25.54
CA GLN A 118 -3.52 3.26 26.21
C GLN A 118 -4.36 2.47 25.20
N ARG A 119 -5.25 1.59 25.66
CA ARG A 119 -6.18 0.92 24.74
C ARG A 119 -7.10 1.91 24.06
N CYS A 120 -7.35 1.72 22.77
CA CYS A 120 -8.21 2.60 22.00
C CYS A 120 -9.65 2.65 22.54
N SER A 121 -10.13 1.57 23.18
CA SER A 121 -11.44 1.52 23.84
C SER A 121 -11.62 2.46 25.03
N LEU A 122 -10.53 3.05 25.57
CA LEU A 122 -10.60 4.03 26.65
C LEU A 122 -10.88 5.46 26.14
N PHE A 123 -10.84 5.66 24.83
CA PHE A 123 -11.16 6.92 24.16
C PHE A 123 -12.62 6.89 23.71
N LYS A 124 -13.39 7.90 24.11
CA LYS A 124 -14.84 7.97 23.84
C LYS A 124 -15.15 8.55 22.46
N GLU A 125 -14.15 9.10 21.80
CA GLU A 125 -14.27 9.76 20.52
C GLU A 125 -14.57 8.72 19.42
N SER A 126 -15.74 8.84 18.80
CA SER A 126 -16.10 8.11 17.58
C SER A 126 -16.64 9.05 16.52
N CYS A 127 -16.45 8.67 15.26
CA CYS A 127 -17.02 9.40 14.12
C CYS A 127 -18.42 8.88 13.77
N THR A 128 -18.69 7.61 14.04
CA THR A 128 -19.94 6.89 13.79
C THR A 128 -20.24 5.96 14.94
N ASP A 129 -21.44 5.38 14.95
CA ASP A 129 -21.71 4.21 15.78
C ASP A 129 -20.78 3.06 15.38
N LEU A 130 -20.27 2.36 16.40
CA LEU A 130 -19.31 1.28 16.23
C LEU A 130 -20.03 -0.05 16.14
N THR A 131 -19.65 -0.88 15.19
CA THR A 131 -20.05 -2.29 15.12
C THR A 131 -19.39 -3.11 16.23
N GLU A 132 -19.94 -4.27 16.59
CA GLU A 132 -19.33 -5.17 17.59
C GLU A 132 -17.89 -5.54 17.25
N LYS A 133 -17.61 -5.73 15.95
CA LYS A 133 -16.26 -6.01 15.45
C LYS A 133 -15.30 -4.85 15.68
N GLU A 134 -15.75 -3.61 15.51
CA GLU A 134 -14.93 -2.43 15.77
C GLU A 134 -14.71 -2.20 17.27
N ILE A 135 -15.71 -2.50 18.10
CA ILE A 135 -15.56 -2.46 19.57
C ILE A 135 -14.50 -3.48 20.02
N ASP A 136 -14.58 -4.71 19.50
CA ASP A 136 -13.56 -5.73 19.75
C ASP A 136 -12.18 -5.25 19.28
N ALA A 137 -12.11 -4.62 18.10
CA ALA A 137 -10.89 -4.03 17.57
C ALA A 137 -10.22 -3.01 18.51
N LEU A 138 -11.02 -2.05 18.99
CA LEU A 138 -10.55 -1.02 19.90
C LEU A 138 -10.10 -1.57 21.27
N SER A 139 -10.58 -2.75 21.66
CA SER A 139 -10.19 -3.39 22.92
C SER A 139 -8.74 -3.91 22.93
N TYR A 140 -8.19 -4.23 21.75
CA TYR A 140 -6.84 -4.75 21.60
C TYR A 140 -5.85 -3.76 20.96
N ASP A 141 -6.34 -2.73 20.27
CA ASP A 141 -5.49 -1.69 19.68
C ASP A 141 -5.03 -0.66 20.70
N ASN A 142 -3.85 -0.09 20.44
CA ASN A 142 -3.27 0.97 21.26
C ASN A 142 -3.42 2.31 20.56
N CYS A 143 -3.81 3.33 21.30
CA CYS A 143 -3.97 4.70 20.83
C CYS A 143 -3.13 5.64 21.69
N LEU A 144 -2.61 6.70 21.09
CA LEU A 144 -1.85 7.72 21.80
C LEU A 144 -2.78 8.75 22.41
N LEU A 145 -2.49 9.17 23.64
CA LEU A 145 -3.20 10.26 24.30
C LEU A 145 -2.99 11.58 23.53
N PRO A 146 -4.04 12.28 23.06
CA PRO A 146 -3.90 13.50 22.25
C PRO A 146 -3.07 14.59 22.91
N SER A 147 -3.22 14.81 24.22
CA SER A 147 -2.41 15.78 24.99
C SER A 147 -0.92 15.41 25.03
N TYR A 148 -0.60 14.11 25.07
CA TYR A 148 0.78 13.63 24.96
C TYR A 148 1.34 13.87 23.55
N GLN A 149 0.55 13.60 22.50
CA GLN A 149 0.97 13.90 21.12
C GLN A 149 1.31 15.38 20.94
N ARG A 150 0.49 16.29 21.49
CA ARG A 150 0.73 17.75 21.44
C ARG A 150 2.00 18.16 22.18
N SER A 151 2.18 17.67 23.41
CA SER A 151 3.31 18.07 24.26
C SER A 151 4.65 17.46 23.86
N SER A 152 4.66 16.23 23.34
CA SER A 152 5.91 15.53 23.01
C SER A 152 6.32 15.62 21.54
N GLY A 153 5.38 15.89 20.62
CA GLY A 153 5.62 15.72 19.19
C GLY A 153 5.58 14.26 18.72
N THR A 154 5.28 13.29 19.60
CA THR A 154 5.08 11.89 19.21
C THR A 154 3.85 11.76 18.31
N ARG A 155 3.97 10.97 17.24
CA ARG A 155 2.87 10.76 16.25
C ARG A 155 2.57 9.30 15.98
N GLY A 156 3.10 8.39 16.77
CA GLY A 156 2.84 6.98 16.57
C GLY A 156 3.45 6.08 17.61
N TRP A 157 3.29 4.79 17.36
CA TRP A 157 3.93 3.73 18.13
C TRP A 157 4.31 2.58 17.19
N MET A 158 5.20 1.73 17.63
CA MET A 158 5.54 0.50 16.93
C MET A 158 5.63 -0.68 17.88
N ALA A 159 5.14 -1.83 17.44
CA ALA A 159 5.11 -3.05 18.23
C ALA A 159 5.11 -4.31 17.36
N ILE A 160 5.37 -5.46 17.98
CA ILE A 160 5.10 -6.76 17.37
C ILE A 160 3.72 -7.23 17.83
N ALA A 161 2.82 -7.46 16.87
CA ALA A 161 1.55 -8.12 17.15
C ALA A 161 1.78 -9.58 17.53
N ASN A 162 0.99 -10.11 18.46
CA ASN A 162 1.07 -11.54 18.76
C ASN A 162 0.79 -12.39 17.51
N MET A 163 -0.20 -11.98 16.72
CA MET A 163 -0.71 -12.74 15.58
C MET A 163 0.18 -12.61 14.33
N ASP A 164 1.04 -11.60 14.30
CA ASP A 164 1.95 -11.31 13.19
C ASP A 164 3.37 -11.80 13.50
N SER A 165 3.57 -12.38 14.70
CA SER A 165 4.82 -13.03 15.06
C SER A 165 4.97 -14.38 14.36
N ILE A 166 6.21 -14.77 14.11
CA ILE A 166 6.55 -16.06 13.49
C ILE A 166 6.10 -17.21 14.40
N GLU A 167 6.20 -16.99 15.71
CA GLU A 167 5.85 -17.95 16.76
C GLU A 167 4.81 -17.31 17.69
N PRO A 168 3.52 -17.25 17.29
CA PRO A 168 2.50 -16.66 18.15
C PRO A 168 2.37 -17.44 19.43
N ALA A 169 2.06 -16.74 20.52
CA ALA A 169 1.77 -17.40 21.79
C ALA A 169 0.67 -18.46 21.58
N ALA A 170 0.98 -19.70 21.94
CA ALA A 170 0.07 -20.84 21.81
C ALA A 170 -1.25 -20.53 22.52
N LYS A 171 -2.30 -20.31 21.73
CA LYS A 171 -3.68 -20.41 22.19
C LYS A 171 -4.21 -21.75 21.69
N PRO A 172 -4.90 -22.54 22.53
CA PRO A 172 -5.56 -23.77 22.06
C PRO A 172 -6.44 -23.46 20.84
N GLY A 173 -6.24 -24.21 19.75
CA GLY A 173 -6.98 -24.03 18.49
C GLY A 173 -6.53 -22.86 17.60
N PHE A 174 -5.41 -22.20 17.90
CA PHE A 174 -4.86 -21.15 17.06
C PHE A 174 -3.53 -21.55 16.43
N GLU A 175 -3.50 -21.70 15.11
CA GLU A 175 -2.27 -21.90 14.34
C GLU A 175 -1.70 -20.54 13.89
N GLY A 176 -0.41 -20.34 14.12
CA GLY A 176 0.27 -19.16 13.62
C GLY A 176 0.34 -19.13 12.11
N THR A 177 -0.04 -18.00 11.52
CA THR A 177 -0.17 -17.86 10.06
C THR A 177 1.11 -17.37 9.40
N MET A 178 1.96 -16.65 10.14
CA MET A 178 3.18 -16.04 9.60
C MET A 178 4.25 -17.07 9.23
N ALA A 179 4.54 -18.06 10.07
CA ALA A 179 5.54 -19.09 9.75
C ALA A 179 5.16 -19.95 8.52
N PRO A 180 3.92 -20.49 8.42
CA PRO A 180 3.45 -21.13 7.20
C PRO A 180 3.51 -20.22 5.98
N TYR A 181 3.15 -18.94 6.16
CA TYR A 181 3.24 -17.94 5.10
C TYR A 181 4.67 -17.77 4.59
N LEU A 182 5.65 -17.55 5.47
CA LEU A 182 7.06 -17.39 5.10
C LEU A 182 7.62 -18.64 4.39
N LYS A 183 7.24 -19.84 4.86
CA LYS A 183 7.61 -21.09 4.18
C LYS A 183 6.98 -21.20 2.79
N GLY A 184 5.72 -20.79 2.64
CA GLY A 184 5.06 -20.74 1.35
C GLY A 184 5.68 -19.69 0.41
N LEU A 185 6.05 -18.54 0.97
CA LEU A 185 6.69 -17.45 0.24
C LEU A 185 8.06 -17.87 -0.27
N GLU A 186 8.88 -18.54 0.54
CA GLU A 186 10.18 -19.09 0.13
C GLU A 186 10.04 -20.08 -1.03
N LYS A 187 8.99 -20.91 -1.04
CA LYS A 187 8.72 -21.82 -2.16
C LYS A 187 8.33 -21.09 -3.44
N ARG A 188 7.54 -20.00 -3.34
CA ARG A 188 7.09 -19.21 -4.51
C ARG A 188 8.18 -18.28 -5.03
N PHE A 189 8.98 -17.72 -4.13
CA PHE A 189 10.05 -16.77 -4.41
C PHE A 189 11.28 -17.12 -3.57
N PRO A 190 12.14 -18.02 -4.07
CA PRO A 190 13.34 -18.47 -3.35
C PRO A 190 14.21 -17.31 -2.87
N GLY A 191 14.63 -17.37 -1.60
CA GLY A 191 15.42 -16.36 -0.89
C GLY A 191 14.60 -15.26 -0.20
N VAL A 192 13.36 -15.00 -0.62
CA VAL A 192 12.56 -13.88 -0.07
C VAL A 192 12.05 -14.17 1.34
N GLY A 193 11.57 -15.38 1.61
CA GLY A 193 11.11 -15.77 2.95
C GLY A 193 12.26 -15.77 3.96
N SER A 194 13.42 -16.29 3.55
CA SER A 194 14.65 -16.28 4.33
C SER A 194 15.12 -14.85 4.64
N LEU A 195 15.11 -13.96 3.65
CA LEU A 195 15.46 -12.55 3.83
C LEU A 195 14.54 -11.87 4.85
N LEU A 196 13.23 -12.09 4.76
CA LEU A 196 12.26 -11.52 5.70
C LEU A 196 12.47 -12.06 7.12
N THR A 197 12.73 -13.36 7.26
CA THR A 197 12.99 -13.98 8.56
C THR A 197 14.23 -13.38 9.23
N ALA A 198 15.28 -13.09 8.44
CA ALA A 198 16.50 -12.47 8.93
C ALA A 198 16.32 -11.00 9.37
N SER A 199 15.27 -10.32 8.90
CA SER A 199 14.91 -8.94 9.28
C SER A 199 13.86 -8.87 10.40
N THR A 200 13.63 -9.98 11.10
CA THR A 200 12.70 -9.99 12.24
C THR A 200 13.26 -9.24 13.44
N TYR A 201 12.34 -8.76 14.25
CA TYR A 201 12.63 -8.08 15.49
C TYR A 201 12.16 -8.94 16.65
N THR A 202 12.72 -8.64 17.82
CA THR A 202 12.30 -9.24 19.08
C THR A 202 11.61 -8.20 19.95
N ASP A 203 10.54 -8.60 20.64
CA ASP A 203 10.01 -7.80 21.75
C ASP A 203 10.59 -8.24 23.11
N ALA A 204 10.28 -7.48 24.16
CA ALA A 204 10.70 -7.82 25.51
C ALA A 204 9.74 -8.77 26.24
N THR A 205 8.94 -9.58 25.51
CA THR A 205 8.17 -10.64 26.15
C THR A 205 9.16 -11.56 26.86
N ARG A 206 9.15 -11.49 28.19
CA ARG A 206 10.18 -12.06 29.04
C ARG A 206 10.13 -13.59 29.02
N ALA A 207 11.32 -14.18 28.84
CA ALA A 207 11.70 -15.51 29.34
C ALA A 207 11.45 -15.69 30.85
N GLU A 208 11.24 -14.59 31.59
CA GLU A 208 11.02 -14.57 33.04
C GLU A 208 9.68 -15.18 33.51
N ARG A 209 8.84 -15.67 32.59
CA ARG A 209 7.74 -16.58 32.91
C ARG A 209 7.82 -17.90 32.14
N GLY A 210 9.03 -18.31 31.74
CA GLY A 210 9.27 -19.49 30.91
C GLY A 210 8.80 -19.35 29.45
N LYS A 211 8.47 -18.13 28.98
CA LYS A 211 7.98 -17.89 27.62
C LYS A 211 9.09 -17.35 26.72
N GLN A 212 9.30 -17.95 25.56
CA GLN A 212 10.31 -17.44 24.63
C GLN A 212 9.95 -16.02 24.12
N PRO A 213 10.95 -15.13 23.92
CA PRO A 213 10.74 -13.84 23.28
C PRO A 213 10.05 -14.01 21.92
N ARG A 214 9.17 -13.08 21.55
CA ARG A 214 8.47 -13.16 20.26
C ARG A 214 9.33 -12.56 19.16
N ASN A 215 9.57 -13.35 18.12
CA ASN A 215 10.17 -12.89 16.87
C ASN A 215 9.07 -12.52 15.88
N GLY A 216 9.13 -11.34 15.28
CA GLY A 216 8.11 -10.90 14.34
C GLY A 216 8.49 -9.63 13.59
N PHE A 217 7.51 -9.09 12.88
CA PHE A 217 7.66 -7.86 12.11
C PHE A 217 7.02 -6.68 12.85
N PRO A 218 7.63 -5.49 12.82
CA PRO A 218 7.05 -4.33 13.43
C PRO A 218 5.81 -3.89 12.65
N GLU A 219 4.70 -3.77 13.36
CA GLU A 219 3.62 -2.86 12.99
C GLU A 219 4.06 -1.45 13.40
N VAL A 220 3.94 -0.52 12.48
CA VAL A 220 4.15 0.91 12.71
C VAL A 220 2.79 1.59 12.59
N VAL A 221 2.38 2.29 13.64
CA VAL A 221 1.07 2.94 13.69
C VAL A 221 1.27 4.43 13.82
N LEU A 222 0.75 5.18 12.87
CA LEU A 222 0.97 6.62 12.76
C LEU A 222 -0.35 7.38 12.72
N TYR A 223 -0.34 8.57 13.31
CA TYR A 223 -1.29 9.62 12.99
C TYR A 223 -0.92 10.23 11.62
N PRO A 224 -1.86 10.55 10.71
CA PRO A 224 -1.52 11.00 9.37
C PRO A 224 -0.81 12.37 9.33
N TYR A 225 -1.01 13.22 10.36
CA TYR A 225 -0.58 14.61 10.32
C TYR A 225 0.64 14.94 11.20
N ALA A 226 1.45 15.87 10.69
CA ALA A 226 2.58 16.47 11.42
C ALA A 226 2.09 17.38 12.54
N THR A 227 1.06 18.19 12.28
CA THR A 227 0.40 18.98 13.31
C THR A 227 -0.32 18.05 14.26
N ALA A 228 -0.16 18.30 15.56
CA ALA A 228 -0.77 17.47 16.58
C ALA A 228 -2.32 17.57 16.52
N PRO A 229 -3.03 16.50 16.88
CA PRO A 229 -4.50 16.51 16.91
C PRO A 229 -5.05 17.47 17.99
N SER A 230 -6.20 18.07 17.68
CA SER A 230 -7.08 18.69 18.69
C SER A 230 -7.63 17.65 19.67
N ASP A 231 -8.35 18.08 20.71
CA ASP A 231 -9.07 17.15 21.60
C ASP A 231 -10.41 16.69 21.02
N THR A 232 -10.84 17.29 19.92
CA THR A 232 -12.10 16.96 19.24
C THR A 232 -11.83 16.36 17.87
N ASN A 233 -12.80 15.61 17.36
CA ASN A 233 -12.82 15.15 15.97
C ASN A 233 -12.74 16.34 15.00
N LEU A 234 -11.96 16.17 13.93
CA LEU A 234 -11.89 17.10 12.82
C LEU A 234 -12.87 16.66 11.73
N TYR A 235 -13.88 17.48 11.46
CA TYR A 235 -14.84 17.26 10.38
C TYR A 235 -14.48 18.14 9.17
N GLN A 236 -14.39 17.52 7.99
CA GLN A 236 -14.09 18.19 6.74
C GLN A 236 -15.17 17.86 5.71
N GLN A 237 -15.89 18.87 5.24
CA GLN A 237 -16.92 18.68 4.20
C GLN A 237 -16.30 18.04 2.95
N CYS A 238 -16.84 16.89 2.54
CA CYS A 238 -16.31 16.09 1.45
C CYS A 238 -17.36 15.11 0.94
N THR A 239 -17.97 15.46 -0.19
CA THR A 239 -19.03 14.66 -0.83
C THR A 239 -18.56 13.93 -2.08
N SER A 240 -17.29 14.09 -2.47
CA SER A 240 -16.75 13.49 -3.69
C SER A 240 -15.25 13.24 -3.61
N GLU A 241 -14.79 12.30 -4.43
CA GLU A 241 -13.37 11.99 -4.60
C GLU A 241 -12.54 13.24 -4.98
N THR A 242 -13.06 14.09 -5.86
CA THR A 242 -12.39 15.34 -6.25
C THR A 242 -12.16 16.26 -5.04
N MET A 243 -13.12 16.31 -4.11
CA MET A 243 -12.97 17.09 -2.87
C MET A 243 -11.95 16.44 -1.93
N ALA A 244 -11.97 15.12 -1.78
CA ALA A 244 -10.99 14.40 -0.97
C ALA A 244 -9.56 14.69 -1.47
N MET A 245 -9.36 14.63 -2.78
CA MET A 245 -8.08 14.95 -3.42
C MET A 245 -7.67 16.40 -3.21
N ALA A 246 -8.61 17.35 -3.26
CA ALA A 246 -8.36 18.74 -2.96
C ALA A 246 -7.97 18.97 -1.49
N LEU A 247 -8.61 18.26 -0.54
CA LEU A 247 -8.26 18.31 0.88
C LEU A 247 -6.86 17.74 1.13
N LEU A 248 -6.51 16.61 0.50
CA LEU A 248 -5.15 16.07 0.57
C LEU A 248 -4.13 17.04 0.01
N ALA A 249 -4.43 17.69 -1.11
CA ALA A 249 -3.54 18.69 -1.69
C ALA A 249 -3.37 19.89 -0.76
N LYS A 250 -4.42 20.29 -0.06
CA LYS A 250 -4.37 21.34 0.96
C LYS A 250 -3.47 20.91 2.13
N HIS A 251 -3.63 19.71 2.68
CA HIS A 251 -2.79 19.23 3.78
C HIS A 251 -1.32 19.03 3.37
N ALA A 252 -1.07 18.47 2.19
CA ALA A 252 0.26 18.36 1.62
C ALA A 252 0.91 19.74 1.43
N LYS A 253 0.13 20.72 0.95
CA LYS A 253 0.60 22.11 0.75
C LYS A 253 1.01 22.80 2.04
N ASN A 254 0.34 22.48 3.13
CA ASN A 254 0.69 23.01 4.44
C ASN A 254 1.79 22.18 5.13
N ASP A 255 2.48 21.30 4.39
CA ASP A 255 3.51 20.40 4.91
C ASP A 255 3.01 19.63 6.15
N ASN A 256 1.73 19.23 6.11
CA ASN A 256 1.04 18.67 7.25
C ASN A 256 0.93 17.14 7.20
N LEU A 257 1.29 16.47 6.11
CA LEU A 257 1.25 15.01 6.02
C LEU A 257 2.58 14.41 6.52
N LEU A 258 2.52 13.32 7.29
CA LEU A 258 3.72 12.57 7.68
C LEU A 258 4.24 11.66 6.59
N TYR A 259 3.35 11.18 5.72
CA TYR A 259 3.67 10.27 4.63
C TYR A 259 2.87 10.58 3.37
N LEU A 260 3.43 10.18 2.23
CA LEU A 260 2.81 10.32 0.92
C LEU A 260 2.73 8.95 0.22
N PRO A 261 1.67 8.69 -0.56
CA PRO A 261 1.56 7.47 -1.34
C PRO A 261 2.56 7.47 -2.49
N LEU A 262 3.25 6.35 -2.69
CA LEU A 262 4.11 6.08 -3.84
C LEU A 262 3.38 5.23 -4.88
N ALA A 263 2.74 4.15 -4.44
CA ALA A 263 2.06 3.22 -5.34
C ALA A 263 0.93 2.50 -4.61
N THR A 264 -0.09 2.07 -5.36
CA THR A 264 -0.95 0.96 -4.93
C THR A 264 -0.76 -0.21 -5.86
N VAL A 265 -0.35 -1.34 -5.30
CA VAL A 265 -0.13 -2.58 -6.04
C VAL A 265 -1.34 -3.47 -5.85
N THR A 266 -1.96 -3.85 -6.97
CA THR A 266 -3.10 -4.76 -7.02
C THR A 266 -2.71 -6.01 -7.81
N GLN A 267 -3.59 -7.00 -7.86
CA GLN A 267 -3.42 -8.15 -8.73
C GLN A 267 -3.35 -7.80 -10.22
N SER A 268 -3.96 -6.68 -10.62
CA SER A 268 -4.05 -6.24 -12.02
C SER A 268 -2.83 -5.42 -12.46
N GLY A 269 -2.01 -4.97 -11.51
CA GLY A 269 -0.79 -4.23 -11.78
C GLY A 269 -0.45 -3.23 -10.69
N VAL A 270 0.33 -2.22 -11.06
CA VAL A 270 0.78 -1.16 -10.17
C VAL A 270 0.16 0.15 -10.63
N VAL A 271 -0.50 0.85 -9.71
CA VAL A 271 -0.96 2.23 -9.91
C VAL A 271 0.07 3.17 -9.30
N ASP A 272 0.72 3.95 -10.15
CA ASP A 272 1.69 4.96 -9.75
C ASP A 272 0.99 6.17 -9.11
N MET A 273 1.22 6.39 -7.82
CA MET A 273 0.60 7.48 -7.09
C MET A 273 1.45 8.77 -7.11
N VAL A 274 2.73 8.65 -7.50
CA VAL A 274 3.66 9.78 -7.55
C VAL A 274 3.35 10.71 -8.73
N SER A 275 2.90 10.15 -9.86
CA SER A 275 2.56 10.91 -11.06
C SER A 275 1.12 11.44 -11.08
N GLY A 276 0.46 11.52 -9.93
CA GLY A 276 -0.89 12.08 -9.80
C GLY A 276 -2.02 11.12 -10.19
N HIS A 277 -1.78 9.81 -10.18
CA HIS A 277 -2.85 8.80 -10.35
C HIS A 277 -3.40 8.25 -9.03
N PHE A 278 -3.22 8.99 -7.93
CA PHE A 278 -3.84 8.68 -6.64
C PHE A 278 -5.35 8.89 -6.71
N SER A 279 -6.06 7.92 -7.27
CA SER A 279 -7.51 7.93 -7.34
C SER A 279 -8.08 6.52 -7.29
N PHE A 280 -9.21 6.37 -6.61
CA PHE A 280 -9.93 5.12 -6.47
C PHE A 280 -10.27 4.50 -7.84
N GLY A 281 -10.77 5.33 -8.77
CA GLY A 281 -11.12 4.89 -10.13
C GLY A 281 -9.97 4.26 -10.93
N ARG A 282 -8.70 4.45 -10.53
CA ARG A 282 -7.53 3.88 -11.21
C ARG A 282 -7.19 2.46 -10.77
N LEU A 283 -7.72 2.00 -9.64
CA LEU A 283 -7.39 0.68 -9.10
C LEU A 283 -7.92 -0.45 -9.99
N LYS A 284 -8.97 -0.22 -10.80
CA LYS A 284 -9.54 -1.20 -11.76
C LYS A 284 -9.79 -2.60 -11.17
N VAL A 285 -10.07 -2.68 -9.87
CA VAL A 285 -10.46 -3.92 -9.18
C VAL A 285 -11.71 -3.60 -8.38
N GLN A 286 -12.88 -3.99 -8.88
CA GLN A 286 -14.14 -3.87 -8.14
C GLN A 286 -14.70 -5.26 -7.84
N GLY A 287 -15.12 -5.48 -6.59
CA GLY A 287 -15.94 -6.62 -6.17
C GLY A 287 -15.23 -7.98 -6.06
N GLN A 288 -13.90 -8.05 -6.22
CA GLN A 288 -13.19 -9.33 -6.05
C GLN A 288 -12.79 -9.53 -4.59
N LYS A 289 -13.17 -10.69 -4.03
CA LYS A 289 -12.77 -11.05 -2.67
C LYS A 289 -11.29 -11.42 -2.64
N PRO A 290 -10.58 -11.11 -1.54
CA PRO A 290 -9.23 -11.65 -1.33
C PRO A 290 -9.25 -13.18 -1.44
N ASP A 291 -8.33 -13.71 -2.24
CA ASP A 291 -8.07 -15.15 -2.33
C ASP A 291 -6.56 -15.39 -2.55
N GLN A 292 -6.13 -16.64 -2.35
CA GLN A 292 -4.72 -17.03 -2.43
C GLN A 292 -4.09 -16.81 -3.83
N THR A 293 -4.90 -16.92 -4.89
CA THR A 293 -4.45 -16.73 -6.27
C THR A 293 -4.20 -15.25 -6.53
N ASN A 294 -5.13 -14.40 -6.11
CA ASN A 294 -5.04 -12.95 -6.25
C ASN A 294 -3.91 -12.40 -5.39
N GLN A 295 -3.75 -12.91 -4.16
CA GLN A 295 -2.60 -12.61 -3.31
C GLN A 295 -1.28 -12.89 -4.06
N THR A 296 -1.12 -14.07 -4.65
CA THR A 296 0.14 -14.43 -5.34
C THR A 296 0.44 -13.48 -6.50
N LYS A 297 -0.58 -12.98 -7.21
CA LYS A 297 -0.42 -11.95 -8.24
C LYS A 297 0.02 -10.61 -7.65
N VAL A 298 -0.60 -10.17 -6.53
CA VAL A 298 -0.21 -8.95 -5.82
C VAL A 298 1.24 -9.05 -5.35
N GLU A 299 1.65 -10.17 -4.73
CA GLU A 299 3.02 -10.43 -4.28
C GLU A 299 4.02 -10.30 -5.45
N LYS A 300 3.72 -10.92 -6.60
CA LYS A 300 4.54 -10.84 -7.80
C LYS A 300 4.66 -9.41 -8.31
N ASN A 301 3.55 -8.68 -8.40
CA ASN A 301 3.54 -7.28 -8.87
C ASN A 301 4.30 -6.37 -7.89
N LEU A 302 4.22 -6.63 -6.60
CA LEU A 302 4.89 -5.85 -5.56
C LEU A 302 6.41 -6.06 -5.61
N LEU A 303 6.86 -7.31 -5.76
CA LEU A 303 8.28 -7.61 -5.99
C LEU A 303 8.78 -7.00 -7.31
N GLY A 304 7.95 -7.01 -8.37
CA GLY A 304 8.25 -6.35 -9.64
C GLY A 304 8.43 -4.84 -9.48
N TYR A 305 7.51 -4.18 -8.75
CA TYR A 305 7.58 -2.76 -8.43
C TYR A 305 8.84 -2.41 -7.65
N LEU A 306 9.15 -3.14 -6.57
CA LEU A 306 10.34 -2.88 -5.76
C LEU A 306 11.62 -3.07 -6.57
N ASN A 307 11.72 -4.13 -7.37
CA ASN A 307 12.89 -4.33 -8.23
C ASN A 307 13.06 -3.20 -9.25
N MET A 308 11.96 -2.72 -9.84
CA MET A 308 11.98 -1.57 -10.75
C MET A 308 12.45 -0.31 -10.01
N ALA A 309 11.86 0.00 -8.86
CA ALA A 309 12.17 1.19 -8.07
C ALA A 309 13.59 1.18 -7.48
N MET A 310 14.14 0.00 -7.15
CA MET A 310 15.52 -0.16 -6.69
C MET A 310 16.53 -0.03 -7.83
N ARG A 311 16.21 -0.52 -9.04
CA ARG A 311 17.14 -0.50 -10.19
C ARG A 311 17.12 0.82 -10.96
N ASN A 312 15.92 1.33 -11.21
CA ASN A 312 15.71 2.48 -12.09
C ASN A 312 15.49 3.78 -11.32
N GLY A 313 15.18 3.67 -10.02
CA GLY A 313 14.78 4.81 -9.22
C GLY A 313 13.31 5.20 -9.38
N LEU A 314 12.88 6.10 -8.51
CA LEU A 314 11.60 6.78 -8.55
C LEU A 314 11.88 8.29 -8.61
N ARG A 315 11.19 8.98 -9.50
CA ARG A 315 11.18 10.45 -9.53
C ARG A 315 10.04 10.94 -8.65
N VAL A 316 10.36 11.32 -7.43
CA VAL A 316 9.39 11.92 -6.50
C VAL A 316 9.42 13.44 -6.69
N PRO A 317 8.28 14.11 -6.98
CA PRO A 317 8.29 15.54 -7.15
C PRO A 317 8.82 16.24 -5.89
N TYR A 318 9.55 17.34 -6.07
CA TYR A 318 10.29 18.10 -5.05
C TYR A 318 11.50 17.41 -4.42
N TYR A 319 11.50 16.08 -4.31
CA TYR A 319 12.63 15.31 -3.77
C TYR A 319 13.59 14.82 -4.86
N GLY A 320 13.18 14.86 -6.13
CA GLY A 320 14.02 14.47 -7.26
C GLY A 320 14.00 12.96 -7.51
N ASN A 321 15.01 12.49 -8.26
CA ASN A 321 15.15 11.09 -8.61
C ASN A 321 16.05 10.36 -7.62
N GLY A 322 15.70 9.13 -7.28
CA GLY A 322 16.57 8.25 -6.53
C GLY A 322 15.95 6.89 -6.26
N ALA A 323 16.79 5.95 -5.84
CA ALA A 323 16.45 4.54 -5.78
C ALA A 323 16.05 4.10 -4.38
N ILE A 324 15.06 3.21 -4.34
CA ILE A 324 14.76 2.47 -3.11
C ILE A 324 15.99 1.63 -2.76
N SER A 325 16.32 1.57 -1.48
CA SER A 325 17.33 0.66 -0.95
C SER A 325 16.84 0.03 0.34
N PHE A 326 17.39 -1.11 0.73
CA PHE A 326 17.08 -1.76 2.00
C PHE A 326 18.18 -1.43 3.01
N ASP A 327 17.84 -0.70 4.07
CA ASP A 327 18.77 -0.40 5.16
C ASP A 327 18.77 -1.55 6.15
N LYS A 328 19.81 -2.38 6.08
CA LYS A 328 19.97 -3.56 6.95
C LYS A 328 20.10 -3.22 8.44
N ARG A 329 20.50 -2.00 8.79
CA ARG A 329 20.66 -1.59 10.19
C ARG A 329 19.32 -1.36 10.86
N THR A 330 18.39 -0.77 10.10
CA THR A 330 17.05 -0.46 10.57
C THR A 330 16.05 -1.52 10.16
N GLY A 331 16.33 -2.37 9.16
CA GLY A 331 15.35 -3.32 8.64
C GLY A 331 14.23 -2.69 7.81
N PHE A 332 14.37 -1.42 7.39
CA PHE A 332 13.40 -0.73 6.56
C PHE A 332 13.90 -0.53 5.13
N TYR A 333 12.96 -0.46 4.19
CA TYR A 333 13.24 0.15 2.89
C TYR A 333 13.30 1.67 3.05
N VAL A 334 14.21 2.31 2.33
CA VAL A 334 14.42 3.76 2.38
C VAL A 334 14.54 4.34 0.98
N LEU A 335 14.08 5.58 0.83
CA LEU A 335 14.22 6.42 -0.33
C LEU A 335 15.12 7.62 0.03
N PRO A 336 16.44 7.53 -0.20
CA PRO A 336 17.42 8.47 0.35
C PRO A 336 17.18 9.93 -0.05
N GLN A 337 16.63 10.19 -1.25
CA GLN A 337 16.39 11.57 -1.69
C GLN A 337 15.34 12.31 -0.83
N VAL A 338 14.47 11.58 -0.12
CA VAL A 338 13.50 12.19 0.81
C VAL A 338 14.14 12.41 2.19
N ALA A 339 14.97 11.46 2.64
CA ALA A 339 15.71 11.52 3.90
C ALA A 339 16.68 12.71 3.96
N SER A 340 17.29 13.05 2.81
CA SER A 340 18.30 14.10 2.70
C SER A 340 17.74 15.53 2.71
N SER A 341 16.43 15.76 2.79
CA SER A 341 15.82 17.09 2.58
C SER A 341 16.13 18.15 3.65
N LYS A 342 16.75 17.79 4.79
CA LYS A 342 17.41 18.77 5.68
C LYS A 342 18.66 19.40 5.04
N ALA A 343 19.21 18.78 4.01
CA ALA A 343 20.29 19.28 3.18
C ALA A 343 19.74 19.59 1.77
N THR A 344 19.40 20.86 1.54
CA THR A 344 19.19 21.45 0.21
C THR A 344 17.93 20.96 -0.51
N LEU A 345 16.83 21.72 -0.39
CA LEU A 345 15.85 21.83 -1.47
C LEU A 345 16.62 22.29 -2.71
N ILE A 346 16.99 21.39 -3.61
CA ILE A 346 17.63 21.75 -4.88
C ILE A 346 16.54 22.44 -5.72
N PRO A 347 16.62 23.75 -5.98
CA PRO A 347 15.73 24.37 -6.95
C PRO A 347 16.02 23.68 -8.29
N MET A 348 14.99 23.12 -8.93
CA MET A 348 15.17 22.61 -10.29
C MET A 348 15.67 23.74 -11.19
N ASP A 349 16.79 23.47 -11.86
CA ASP A 349 17.62 24.43 -12.58
C ASP A 349 16.80 25.28 -13.60
N SER A 350 16.93 26.60 -13.48
CA SER A 350 16.02 27.62 -14.02
C SER A 350 16.30 28.02 -15.48
N LYS A 351 16.81 27.10 -16.31
CA LYS A 351 17.27 27.42 -17.67
C LYS A 351 16.27 27.14 -18.79
N ASP A 352 15.02 26.77 -18.48
CA ASP A 352 13.95 26.72 -19.47
C ASP A 352 13.16 28.05 -19.50
N PRO A 353 13.38 28.93 -20.51
CA PRO A 353 12.69 30.22 -20.63
C PRO A 353 11.18 30.11 -20.89
N LYS A 354 10.62 28.89 -21.03
CA LYS A 354 9.16 28.67 -21.08
C LYS A 354 8.51 28.40 -19.73
N MET A 355 9.26 28.28 -18.64
CA MET A 355 8.69 28.12 -17.29
C MET A 355 9.01 29.33 -16.40
N ARG A 356 8.07 30.29 -16.39
CA ARG A 356 7.96 31.35 -15.37
C ARG A 356 7.91 30.74 -13.96
N PRO A 357 8.25 31.46 -12.89
CA PRO A 357 8.38 30.87 -11.55
C PRO A 357 7.05 30.30 -11.04
N VAL A 358 6.86 28.99 -11.22
CA VAL A 358 5.66 28.24 -10.83
C VAL A 358 5.78 27.76 -9.37
N VAL A 359 6.06 28.70 -8.45
CA VAL A 359 5.97 28.42 -7.00
C VAL A 359 4.49 28.33 -6.57
N TYR A 360 3.56 28.77 -7.41
CA TYR A 360 2.15 28.95 -7.05
C TYR A 360 1.17 27.94 -7.68
N GLU A 361 1.56 27.14 -8.68
CA GLU A 361 0.64 26.32 -9.50
C GLU A 361 0.85 24.80 -9.42
N THR A 362 1.94 24.32 -8.79
CA THR A 362 2.45 22.95 -9.01
C THR A 362 2.03 21.90 -7.95
N MET A 363 1.61 22.29 -6.74
CA MET A 363 0.96 21.33 -5.82
C MET A 363 -0.43 20.89 -6.30
N ARG A 364 -1.02 21.66 -7.22
CA ARG A 364 -2.16 21.22 -8.03
C ARG A 364 -1.79 19.96 -8.83
N LYS A 365 -0.56 19.80 -9.33
CA LYS A 365 -0.16 18.64 -10.16
C LYS A 365 0.16 17.35 -9.39
N TYR A 366 0.43 17.40 -8.08
CA TYR A 366 0.71 16.19 -7.28
C TYR A 366 -0.56 15.33 -7.04
N LEU A 367 -1.74 15.97 -7.10
CA LEU A 367 -3.04 15.35 -6.81
C LEU A 367 -4.15 15.73 -7.82
N VAL A 368 -3.89 16.65 -8.75
CA VAL A 368 -4.81 17.03 -9.82
C VAL A 368 -4.12 16.92 -11.17
N THR A 369 -4.33 15.77 -11.81
CA THR A 369 -4.45 15.70 -13.27
C THR A 369 -5.89 15.30 -13.62
N VAL A 370 -6.85 16.11 -13.19
CA VAL A 370 -8.21 16.07 -13.75
C VAL A 370 -8.22 16.99 -14.96
N ARG A 371 -7.84 16.45 -16.13
CA ARG A 371 -8.51 16.72 -17.42
C ARG A 371 -7.88 15.93 -18.58
N ASN A 372 -8.80 15.34 -19.33
CA ASN A 372 -8.77 14.72 -20.65
C ASN A 372 -8.37 13.23 -20.80
N PRO A 373 -9.30 12.36 -21.26
CA PRO A 373 -9.09 10.94 -21.45
C PRO A 373 -8.60 10.64 -22.87
N ASP A 374 -7.42 11.11 -23.27
CA ASP A 374 -6.79 10.67 -24.53
C ASP A 374 -5.28 10.97 -24.49
N SER A 375 -4.51 10.04 -23.94
CA SER A 375 -3.08 9.93 -24.29
C SER A 375 -2.57 8.54 -23.95
N THR A 376 -2.55 7.68 -24.94
CA THR A 376 -1.64 6.54 -25.01
C THR A 376 -0.22 7.10 -25.12
N PHE A 377 0.63 6.87 -24.12
CA PHE A 377 2.07 7.13 -24.25
C PHE A 377 2.84 5.80 -24.22
N ALA A 378 3.54 5.56 -25.31
CA ALA A 378 4.53 4.50 -25.47
C ALA A 378 5.81 4.86 -24.71
N PHE A 379 6.40 3.88 -24.01
CA PHE A 379 7.70 4.03 -23.37
C PHE A 379 8.82 4.07 -24.43
N ALA A 380 9.57 5.17 -24.46
CA ALA A 380 10.88 5.24 -25.11
C ALA A 380 11.94 4.59 -24.20
N ARG A 381 12.78 3.71 -24.77
CA ARG A 381 13.90 3.06 -24.10
C ARG A 381 15.14 3.98 -24.09
N PRO A 382 15.89 4.10 -23.00
CA PRO A 382 17.31 4.41 -23.06
C PRO A 382 18.15 3.12 -23.01
N ALA A 383 19.24 3.14 -23.77
CA ALA A 383 20.21 2.06 -23.91
C ALA A 383 20.93 1.75 -22.59
N VAL A 384 21.19 0.46 -22.33
CA VAL A 384 21.97 -0.06 -21.20
C VAL A 384 23.29 -0.60 -21.74
N ALA A 385 24.40 -0.30 -21.06
CA ALA A 385 25.62 -1.10 -21.06
C ALA A 385 26.09 -1.32 -19.61
N PRO A 386 26.76 -2.45 -19.28
CA PRO A 386 26.61 -3.08 -17.97
C PRO A 386 27.85 -3.01 -17.08
N VAL A 387 27.65 -2.95 -15.77
CA VAL A 387 28.67 -3.34 -14.77
C VAL A 387 27.99 -4.11 -13.63
N PHE A 388 28.15 -5.43 -13.59
CA PHE A 388 28.04 -6.21 -12.35
C PHE A 388 28.90 -7.49 -12.42
N ARG A 389 29.87 -7.58 -11.51
CA ARG A 389 30.46 -8.83 -11.00
C ARG A 389 30.87 -8.59 -9.55
N ALA A 390 30.03 -8.97 -8.59
CA ALA A 390 30.44 -9.17 -7.20
C ALA A 390 29.32 -9.77 -6.30
N VAL A 391 28.53 -10.75 -6.74
CA VAL A 391 27.88 -11.68 -5.80
C VAL A 391 27.70 -13.02 -6.50
N GLY A 392 28.50 -14.02 -6.15
CA GLY A 392 28.50 -15.34 -6.76
C GLY A 392 27.24 -16.13 -6.44
N ILE A 393 26.16 -15.86 -7.18
CA ILE A 393 24.93 -16.65 -7.18
C ILE A 393 24.71 -17.15 -8.62
N SER A 394 24.76 -18.46 -8.79
CA SER A 394 24.51 -19.16 -10.06
C SER A 394 23.01 -19.16 -10.38
N LEU A 395 22.63 -18.60 -11.53
CA LEU A 395 21.27 -18.72 -12.07
C LEU A 395 21.08 -20.06 -12.82
N PRO A 396 19.86 -20.64 -12.87
CA PRO A 396 19.55 -21.85 -13.63
C PRO A 396 19.80 -21.70 -15.15
N LYS A 397 20.21 -22.81 -15.80
CA LYS A 397 20.67 -22.89 -17.21
C LYS A 397 19.62 -22.52 -18.25
N ASP A 398 18.35 -22.51 -17.88
CA ASP A 398 17.17 -22.31 -18.71
C ASP A 398 16.81 -20.83 -18.95
N MET A 399 17.59 -19.88 -18.39
CA MET A 399 17.49 -18.44 -18.70
C MET A 399 18.50 -17.93 -19.75
N TYR A 400 19.41 -18.77 -20.23
CA TYR A 400 20.46 -18.36 -21.19
C TYR A 400 20.04 -18.35 -22.66
N GLU A 401 18.91 -18.98 -23.03
CA GLU A 401 18.50 -19.08 -24.44
C GLU A 401 17.68 -17.88 -24.95
N TYR A 402 17.23 -16.97 -24.08
CA TYR A 402 16.49 -15.77 -24.52
C TYR A 402 17.40 -14.62 -24.97
N VAL A 403 18.73 -14.74 -24.82
CA VAL A 403 19.71 -13.67 -25.09
C VAL A 403 20.55 -13.94 -26.35
N LYS A 404 20.37 -15.08 -27.05
CA LYS A 404 21.16 -15.44 -28.24
C LYS A 404 20.50 -15.17 -29.60
N GLY A 405 19.31 -14.59 -29.65
CA GLY A 405 18.58 -14.37 -30.90
C GLY A 405 18.30 -12.92 -31.25
N SER A 406 19.29 -12.02 -31.33
CA SER A 406 19.09 -10.65 -31.85
C SER A 406 20.40 -9.94 -32.23
N VAL A 407 21.21 -10.49 -33.15
CA VAL A 407 22.20 -9.70 -33.92
C VAL A 407 22.35 -10.32 -35.32
N ALA A 408 21.71 -9.68 -36.31
CA ALA A 408 21.95 -9.69 -37.77
C ALA A 408 20.62 -9.18 -38.39
N SER A 409 20.51 -8.22 -39.29
CA SER A 409 21.44 -7.53 -40.19
C SER A 409 20.65 -6.35 -40.78
N ALA A 410 21.27 -5.17 -40.90
CA ALA A 410 20.71 -4.03 -41.62
C ALA A 410 20.88 -4.19 -43.14
N PRO A 411 20.00 -3.61 -43.97
CA PRO A 411 20.39 -3.11 -45.27
C PRO A 411 20.15 -1.60 -45.43
N SER A 412 21.05 -1.00 -46.20
CA SER A 412 21.24 0.42 -46.47
C SER A 412 20.22 1.04 -47.41
N LEU A 413 20.00 2.35 -47.24
CA LEU A 413 19.36 3.26 -48.16
C LEU A 413 20.15 3.44 -49.47
N ALA A 414 19.46 3.28 -50.60
CA ALA A 414 19.73 3.98 -51.85
C ALA A 414 18.45 4.04 -52.71
N GLN A 415 18.10 5.25 -53.16
CA GLN A 415 17.20 5.56 -54.29
C GLN A 415 18.08 6.05 -55.47
N PRO A 416 17.59 6.39 -56.69
CA PRO A 416 16.23 6.30 -57.27
C PRO A 416 16.19 5.74 -58.72
N SER A 417 14.99 5.57 -59.31
CA SER A 417 14.55 6.15 -60.62
C SER A 417 13.54 5.29 -61.40
N GLN A 418 12.50 5.98 -61.95
CA GLN A 418 11.71 5.75 -63.18
C GLN A 418 10.98 4.38 -63.35
N GLN A 419 9.78 4.22 -63.94
CA GLN A 419 8.99 5.01 -64.90
C GLN A 419 7.52 4.46 -64.90
N LEU A 420 6.59 5.29 -65.37
CA LEU A 420 5.38 5.03 -66.21
C LEU A 420 4.93 3.55 -66.42
N GLN A 421 3.65 3.16 -66.49
CA GLN A 421 2.54 3.73 -67.27
C GLN A 421 1.24 2.90 -67.05
N GLN A 422 0.06 3.56 -67.06
CA GLN A 422 -1.19 3.22 -67.80
C GLN A 422 -1.81 1.80 -67.69
N SER A 423 -3.13 1.55 -67.63
CA SER A 423 -4.34 2.33 -67.89
C SER A 423 -5.64 1.51 -67.64
N LYS A 424 -6.73 2.23 -67.32
CA LYS A 424 -8.08 2.19 -67.96
C LYS A 424 -9.04 0.98 -67.85
N THR A 425 -10.24 1.31 -67.32
CA THR A 425 -11.63 1.04 -67.83
C THR A 425 -12.19 -0.41 -67.79
N GLN A 426 -13.50 -0.72 -67.70
CA GLN A 426 -14.79 -0.02 -67.57
C GLN A 426 -15.90 -1.07 -67.25
N LYS A 427 -16.99 -0.63 -66.57
CA LYS A 427 -18.45 -0.90 -66.77
C LYS A 427 -18.98 -2.33 -67.04
N ALA A 428 -19.89 -2.84 -66.19
CA ALA A 428 -21.38 -2.86 -66.30
C ALA A 428 -21.92 -3.88 -67.35
N GLY A 429 -23.00 -4.68 -67.18
CA GLY A 429 -24.06 -4.85 -66.18
C GLY A 429 -25.05 -5.96 -66.66
N GLN A 430 -26.27 -5.98 -66.08
CA GLN A 430 -27.47 -6.83 -66.34
C GLN A 430 -27.51 -8.22 -65.66
N ARG A 431 -28.48 -8.70 -64.85
CA ARG A 431 -29.89 -8.43 -64.45
C ARG A 431 -30.89 -9.47 -65.03
N THR A 432 -31.53 -10.27 -64.17
CA THR A 432 -32.93 -10.81 -64.24
C THR A 432 -33.18 -11.77 -63.03
N THR A 433 -33.89 -11.37 -61.96
CA THR A 433 -35.35 -11.54 -61.63
C THR A 433 -35.86 -12.94 -61.26
N ARG A 434 -36.30 -13.13 -60.00
CA ARG A 434 -37.72 -13.47 -59.65
C ARG A 434 -38.04 -13.26 -58.14
N ARG A 435 -39.23 -12.68 -57.94
CA ARG A 435 -40.08 -12.44 -56.73
C ARG A 435 -40.34 -13.71 -55.88
N VAL A 436 -40.89 -13.78 -54.65
CA VAL A 436 -41.46 -12.95 -53.54
C VAL A 436 -41.83 -14.01 -52.45
N GLN A 437 -41.67 -13.85 -51.12
CA GLN A 437 -42.61 -13.24 -50.15
C GLN A 437 -42.17 -13.55 -48.69
N ARG A 438 -42.60 -12.67 -47.75
CA ARG A 438 -42.79 -12.83 -46.29
C ARG A 438 -41.61 -12.69 -45.30
N THR A 439 -41.45 -11.45 -44.84
CA THR A 439 -41.56 -10.98 -43.44
C THR A 439 -41.29 -11.97 -42.29
N THR A 440 -40.27 -11.67 -41.46
CA THR A 440 -40.41 -11.28 -40.04
C THR A 440 -39.04 -11.00 -39.41
N SER A 441 -39.03 -10.02 -38.50
CA SER A 441 -37.87 -9.43 -37.80
C SER A 441 -37.29 -10.34 -36.70
N PRO A 442 -35.96 -10.44 -36.51
CA PRO A 442 -35.37 -11.12 -35.37
C PRO A 442 -34.93 -10.13 -34.27
N LEU A 443 -35.91 -9.60 -33.53
CA LEU A 443 -35.74 -9.09 -32.16
C LEU A 443 -36.17 -10.15 -31.12
N VAL A 444 -36.07 -11.44 -31.46
CA VAL A 444 -36.41 -12.59 -30.60
C VAL A 444 -35.35 -13.68 -30.75
N ARG A 445 -34.12 -13.38 -30.31
CA ARG A 445 -33.00 -14.35 -30.24
C ARG A 445 -32.21 -14.26 -28.93
N TYR A 446 -32.86 -13.93 -27.81
CA TYR A 446 -32.18 -13.87 -26.50
C TYR A 446 -32.90 -14.55 -25.33
N ALA A 447 -33.89 -15.41 -25.58
CA ALA A 447 -34.72 -15.97 -24.50
C ALA A 447 -34.77 -17.51 -24.39
N ASN A 448 -33.93 -18.28 -25.11
CA ASN A 448 -34.05 -19.76 -25.11
C ASN A 448 -32.75 -20.55 -24.95
N THR A 449 -31.79 -20.09 -24.13
CA THR A 449 -30.55 -20.87 -23.87
C THR A 449 -30.14 -20.97 -22.40
N VAL A 450 -30.95 -20.48 -21.46
CA VAL A 450 -30.63 -20.56 -20.01
C VAL A 450 -31.48 -21.60 -19.25
N THR A 451 -32.45 -22.24 -19.90
CA THR A 451 -33.31 -23.26 -19.29
C THR A 451 -32.74 -24.70 -19.36
N ASN A 452 -31.52 -24.88 -19.88
CA ASN A 452 -30.90 -26.21 -20.06
C ASN A 452 -29.66 -26.51 -19.19
N LEU A 453 -29.30 -25.65 -18.23
CA LEU A 453 -28.18 -25.92 -17.30
C LEU A 453 -28.60 -26.30 -15.87
N TRP A 454 -29.90 -26.31 -15.56
CA TRP A 454 -30.42 -26.76 -14.26
C TRP A 454 -30.84 -28.25 -14.22
N LYS A 455 -30.76 -28.98 -15.33
CA LYS A 455 -31.07 -30.42 -15.39
C LYS A 455 -29.85 -31.36 -15.34
N ILE A 456 -28.63 -30.82 -15.25
CA ILE A 456 -27.39 -31.62 -15.21
C ILE A 456 -26.76 -31.68 -13.80
N HIS A 457 -27.20 -30.83 -12.85
CA HIS A 457 -26.68 -30.87 -11.47
C HIS A 457 -27.55 -31.68 -10.48
N ALA A 458 -28.74 -32.13 -10.88
CA ALA A 458 -29.65 -32.92 -10.04
C ALA A 458 -29.56 -34.44 -10.26
N LYS A 459 -28.60 -34.93 -11.05
CA LYS A 459 -28.42 -36.37 -11.35
C LYS A 459 -27.12 -37.03 -10.85
N ASN A 460 -26.23 -36.27 -10.19
CA ASN A 460 -24.96 -36.79 -9.65
C ASN A 460 -24.87 -36.77 -8.12
N LYS A 461 -26.00 -36.91 -7.41
CA LYS A 461 -26.03 -36.95 -5.93
C LYS A 461 -26.86 -38.11 -5.35
N ALA A 462 -26.96 -39.20 -6.09
CA ALA A 462 -27.65 -40.42 -5.66
C ALA A 462 -26.94 -41.68 -6.18
N THR A 463 -25.64 -41.82 -5.86
CA THR A 463 -24.88 -43.09 -5.72
C THR A 463 -23.42 -42.79 -5.34
N MET A 464 -23.21 -42.40 -4.07
CA MET A 464 -22.07 -42.73 -3.19
C MET A 464 -22.08 -41.83 -1.96
#